data_AF-A0A924W7S8-F1
#
_entry.id   AF-A0A924W7S8-F1
#
_cell.length_a   1.000
_cell.length_b   1.000
_cell.length_c   1.000
_cell.angle_alpha   90.00
_cell.angle_beta   90.00
_cell.angle_gamma   90.00
#
_symmetry.space_group_name_H-M   'P 1'
#
loop_
_entity.id
_entity.type
_entity.pdbx_description
1 polymer ?
#
loop_
_entity_poly.entity_id
_entity_poly.type
_entity_poly.pdbx_seq_one_letter_code
_entity_poly.pdbx_strand_id
1 'polypeptide(L)'
;MSLVKKLAGETVLYGLSSIVGRMLNFILTFIYARTFSTAENGVLNELYAYVGFLIVIFSYRMESAFFRYGTPVADRNRTYATGLISLIGSTLVITTAFLLFAQPIADLLYYSNHVEYIRWFALILAFDCLAELPFARLRLEQR
;
A
#
# COMPACT_ATOMS: atom_id res chain seq x y z
N MET A 1 -29.39 -21.57 0.38
CA MET A 1 -28.09 -21.86 1.06
C MET A 1 -28.22 -21.46 2.52
N SER A 2 -27.75 -22.27 3.47
CA SER A 2 -27.75 -21.86 4.88
C SER A 2 -26.81 -20.66 5.07
N LEU A 3 -27.16 -19.78 6.01
CA LEU A 3 -26.35 -18.60 6.37
C LEU A 3 -24.88 -18.99 6.62
N VAL A 4 -24.66 -20.12 7.28
CA VAL A 4 -23.33 -20.68 7.57
C VAL A 4 -22.56 -21.04 6.29
N LYS A 5 -23.22 -21.63 5.29
CA LYS A 5 -22.57 -21.99 4.01
C LYS A 5 -22.21 -20.75 3.20
N LYS A 6 -23.04 -19.68 3.26
CA LYS A 6 -22.73 -18.39 2.64
C LYS A 6 -21.56 -17.71 3.35
N LEU A 7 -21.58 -17.66 4.68
CA LEU A 7 -20.53 -17.07 5.51
C LEU A 7 -19.18 -17.77 5.31
N ALA A 8 -19.17 -19.11 5.25
CA ALA A 8 -17.96 -19.89 5.01
C ALA A 8 -17.41 -19.65 3.59
N GLY A 9 -18.28 -19.55 2.58
CA GLY A 9 -17.87 -19.23 1.20
C GLY A 9 -17.24 -17.85 1.08
N GLU A 10 -17.86 -16.83 1.67
CA GLU A 10 -17.33 -15.46 1.71
C GLU A 10 -16.02 -15.40 2.52
N THR A 11 -15.96 -16.05 3.68
CA THR A 11 -14.73 -16.12 4.50
C THR A 11 -13.57 -16.78 3.76
N VAL A 12 -13.83 -17.84 3.00
CA VAL A 12 -12.78 -18.51 2.21
C VAL A 12 -12.35 -17.63 1.04
N LEU A 13 -13.27 -17.03 0.29
CA LEU A 13 -12.90 -16.23 -0.89
C LEU A 13 -12.13 -14.95 -0.49
N TYR A 14 -12.66 -14.21 0.48
CA TYR A 14 -12.04 -12.97 0.98
C TYR A 14 -10.83 -13.24 1.86
N GLY A 15 -10.87 -14.30 2.69
CA GLY A 15 -9.77 -14.67 3.58
C GLY A 15 -8.59 -15.26 2.82
N LEU A 16 -8.83 -16.12 1.82
CA LEU A 16 -7.76 -16.79 1.09
C LEU A 16 -6.90 -15.80 0.31
N SER A 17 -7.50 -14.81 -0.37
CA SER A 17 -6.74 -13.78 -1.10
C SER A 17 -5.83 -12.97 -0.18
N SER A 18 -6.34 -12.54 0.99
CA SER A 18 -5.55 -11.85 2.01
C SER A 18 -4.47 -12.74 2.63
N ILE A 19 -4.76 -14.03 2.87
CA ILE A 19 -3.82 -14.96 3.48
C ILE A 19 -2.68 -15.26 2.52
N VAL A 20 -2.97 -15.50 1.24
CA VAL A 20 -1.94 -15.82 0.23
C VAL A 20 -0.91 -14.69 0.12
N GLY A 21 -1.35 -13.43 0.06
CA GLY A 21 -0.43 -12.28 0.02
C GLY A 21 0.47 -12.17 1.25
N ARG A 22 -0.07 -12.45 2.44
CA ARG A 22 0.71 -12.47 3.69
C ARG A 22 1.66 -13.66 3.75
N MET A 23 1.24 -14.83 3.28
CA MET A 23 2.07 -16.03 3.22
C MET A 23 3.26 -15.86 2.28
N LEU A 24 3.08 -15.16 1.15
CA LEU A 24 4.19 -14.82 0.25
C LEU A 24 5.25 -13.97 0.97
N ASN A 25 4.84 -12.90 1.66
CA ASN A 25 5.76 -12.07 2.45
C ASN A 25 6.46 -12.87 3.56
N PHE A 26 5.72 -13.77 4.22
CA PHE A 26 6.27 -14.64 5.25
C PHE A 26 7.34 -15.59 4.69
N ILE A 27 7.09 -16.24 3.55
CA ILE A 27 8.07 -17.11 2.89
C ILE A 27 9.30 -16.30 2.43
N LEU A 28 9.08 -15.12 1.85
CA LEU A 28 10.16 -14.21 1.44
C LEU A 28 11.06 -13.85 2.62
N THR A 29 10.49 -13.63 3.81
CA THR A 29 11.28 -13.33 5.02
C THR A 29 12.26 -14.47 5.35
N PHE A 30 11.87 -15.74 5.21
CA PHE A 30 12.80 -16.86 5.41
C PHE A 30 13.88 -16.94 4.34
N ILE A 31 13.53 -16.60 3.10
CA ILE A 31 14.49 -16.56 2.01
C ILE A 31 15.54 -15.49 2.31
N TYR A 32 15.10 -14.25 2.58
CA TYR A 32 15.97 -13.12 2.91
C TYR A 32 16.87 -13.39 4.11
N ALA A 33 16.32 -13.98 5.18
CA ALA A 33 17.08 -14.32 6.37
C ALA A 33 18.16 -15.40 6.13
N ARG A 34 18.02 -16.24 5.09
CA ARG A 34 19.01 -17.27 4.75
C ARG A 34 20.00 -16.83 3.67
N THR A 35 19.58 -15.97 2.74
CA THR A 35 20.39 -15.58 1.59
C THR A 35 21.19 -14.31 1.80
N PHE A 36 20.64 -13.34 2.53
CA PHE A 36 21.28 -12.05 2.76
C PHE A 36 22.09 -12.03 4.06
N SER A 37 23.14 -11.20 4.07
CA SER A 37 23.88 -10.89 5.27
C SER A 37 23.03 -10.15 6.30
N THR A 38 23.50 -10.08 7.54
CA THR A 38 22.84 -9.29 8.60
C THR A 38 22.77 -7.80 8.25
N ALA A 39 23.79 -7.26 7.58
CA ALA A 39 23.84 -5.88 7.14
C ALA A 39 22.76 -5.59 6.08
N GLU A 40 22.67 -6.42 5.03
CA GLU A 40 21.67 -6.26 3.96
C GLU A 40 20.23 -6.39 4.47
N ASN A 41 19.98 -7.35 5.38
CA ASN A 41 18.67 -7.46 6.04
C ASN A 41 18.37 -6.25 6.93
N GLY A 42 19.39 -5.62 7.52
CA GLY A 42 19.27 -4.37 8.27
C GLY A 42 18.73 -3.23 7.40
N VAL A 43 19.30 -3.05 6.20
CA VAL A 43 18.85 -2.05 5.22
C VAL A 43 17.39 -2.26 4.85
N LEU A 44 17.01 -3.51 4.55
CA LEU A 44 15.63 -3.84 4.19
C LEU A 44 14.65 -3.48 5.31
N ASN A 45 14.95 -3.90 6.55
CA ASN A 45 14.10 -3.62 7.70
C ASN A 45 13.97 -2.12 7.99
N GLU A 46 15.05 -1.36 7.83
CA GLU A 46 15.04 0.09 8.02
C GLU A 46 14.16 0.79 6.98
N LEU A 47 14.29 0.42 5.70
CA LEU A 47 13.44 0.96 4.62
C LEU A 47 11.96 0.62 4.84
N TYR A 48 11.64 -0.60 5.27
CA TYR A 48 10.26 -0.97 5.61
C TYR A 48 9.73 -0.25 6.85
N ALA A 49 10.58 0.10 7.82
CA ALA A 49 10.18 0.95 8.94
C ALA A 49 9.76 2.34 8.44
N TYR A 50 10.50 2.94 7.52
CA TYR A 50 10.13 4.21 6.90
C TYR A 50 8.83 4.12 6.09
N VAL A 51 8.64 3.04 5.31
CA VAL A 51 7.39 2.77 4.59
C VAL A 51 6.17 2.83 5.50
N GLY A 52 6.27 2.29 6.72
CA GLY A 52 5.19 2.32 7.70
C GLY A 52 4.75 3.75 8.10
N PHE A 53 5.67 4.72 8.08
CA PHE A 53 5.34 6.13 8.28
C PHE A 53 4.88 6.80 6.99
N LEU A 54 5.55 6.52 5.86
CA LEU A 54 5.25 7.13 4.58
C LEU A 54 3.85 6.79 4.09
N ILE A 55 3.35 5.58 4.36
CA ILE A 55 1.99 5.21 3.94
C ILE A 55 0.91 6.09 4.59
N VAL A 56 1.14 6.57 5.82
CA VAL A 56 0.23 7.51 6.48
C VAL A 56 0.20 8.86 5.74
N ILE A 57 1.33 9.30 5.20
CA ILE A 57 1.44 10.54 4.43
C ILE A 57 0.82 10.36 3.03
N PHE A 58 1.14 9.26 2.34
CA PHE A 58 0.66 8.96 1.00
C PHE A 58 -0.86 8.76 0.96
N SER A 59 -1.38 7.90 1.85
CA SER A 59 -2.80 7.56 1.90
C SER A 59 -3.63 8.64 2.60
N TYR A 60 -3.06 9.31 3.61
CA TYR A 60 -3.77 10.24 4.53
C TYR A 60 -5.13 9.71 5.00
N ARG A 61 -5.26 8.37 5.07
CA ARG A 61 -6.46 7.61 5.42
C ARG A 61 -7.64 7.86 4.48
N MET A 62 -7.39 8.00 3.18
CA MET A 62 -8.41 8.21 2.16
C MET A 62 -9.49 7.12 2.15
N GLU A 63 -9.12 5.85 2.38
CA GLU A 63 -10.11 4.76 2.49
C GLU A 63 -11.17 5.04 3.56
N SER A 64 -10.74 5.49 4.75
CA SER A 64 -11.65 5.79 5.86
C SER A 64 -12.60 6.93 5.51
N ALA A 65 -12.09 7.97 4.83
CA ALA A 65 -12.90 9.09 4.37
C ALA A 65 -13.92 8.62 3.32
N PHE A 66 -13.51 7.77 2.38
CA PHE A 66 -14.37 7.20 1.36
C PHE A 66 -15.48 6.32 1.97
N PHE A 67 -15.19 5.51 3.00
CA PHE A 67 -16.24 4.76 3.68
C PHE A 67 -17.24 5.66 4.38
N ARG A 68 -16.79 6.74 5.03
CA ARG A 68 -17.70 7.68 5.69
C ARG A 68 -18.63 8.39 4.70
N TYR A 69 -18.09 8.88 3.58
CA TYR A 69 -18.83 9.73 2.64
C TYR A 69 -19.36 9.00 1.39
N GLY A 70 -18.94 7.78 1.14
CA GLY A 70 -19.36 6.94 0.02
C GLY A 70 -20.38 5.86 0.38
N THR A 71 -20.75 5.76 1.67
CA THR A 71 -21.84 4.88 2.12
C THR A 71 -23.17 5.24 1.46
N PRO A 72 -23.61 6.52 1.43
CA PRO A 72 -24.81 6.90 0.69
C PRO A 72 -24.63 6.66 -0.81
N VAL A 73 -25.53 5.89 -1.43
CA VAL A 73 -25.44 5.52 -2.85
C VAL A 73 -25.46 6.76 -3.76
N ALA A 74 -26.23 7.78 -3.38
CA ALA A 74 -26.33 9.03 -4.13
C ALA A 74 -24.98 9.76 -4.25
N ASP A 75 -24.17 9.73 -3.20
CA ASP A 75 -22.89 10.45 -3.13
C ASP A 75 -21.70 9.59 -3.55
N ARG A 76 -21.83 8.27 -3.58
CA ARG A 76 -20.74 7.30 -3.82
C ARG A 76 -19.87 7.62 -5.02
N ASN A 77 -20.48 7.84 -6.19
CA ASN A 77 -19.72 8.11 -7.42
C ASN A 77 -18.99 9.46 -7.36
N ARG A 78 -19.61 10.47 -6.75
CA ARG A 78 -19.01 11.80 -6.60
C ARG A 78 -17.86 11.77 -5.60
N THR A 79 -18.05 11.10 -4.46
CA THR A 79 -17.02 10.90 -3.43
C THR A 79 -15.86 10.09 -4.00
N TYR A 80 -16.14 9.03 -4.77
CA TYR A 80 -15.11 8.23 -5.44
C TYR A 80 -14.31 9.07 -6.43
N ALA A 81 -14.96 9.81 -7.34
CA ALA A 81 -14.26 10.60 -8.34
C ALA A 81 -13.41 11.71 -7.69
N THR A 82 -13.96 12.42 -6.71
CA THR A 82 -13.25 13.49 -5.98
C THR A 82 -12.07 12.92 -5.19
N GLY A 83 -12.29 11.82 -4.47
CA GLY A 83 -11.25 11.13 -3.72
C GLY A 83 -10.15 10.60 -4.63
N LEU A 84 -10.50 10.01 -5.77
CA LEU A 84 -9.52 9.45 -6.71
C LEU A 84 -8.66 10.55 -7.36
N ILE A 85 -9.26 11.67 -7.77
CA ILE A 85 -8.51 12.81 -8.30
C ILE A 85 -7.57 13.39 -7.24
N SER A 86 -8.06 13.57 -6.01
CA SER A 86 -7.24 14.03 -4.88
C SER A 86 -6.07 13.10 -4.62
N LEU A 87 -6.34 11.78 -4.58
CA LEU A 87 -5.34 10.75 -4.31
C LEU A 87 -4.29 10.66 -5.42
N ILE A 88 -4.72 10.67 -6.69
CA ILE A 88 -3.79 10.70 -7.83
C ILE A 88 -2.93 11.96 -7.79
N GLY A 89 -3.53 13.12 -7.56
CA GLY A 89 -2.82 14.40 -7.49
C GLY A 89 -1.78 14.42 -6.36
N SER A 90 -2.17 14.06 -5.14
CA SER A 90 -1.26 14.02 -4.00
C SER A 90 -0.15 12.99 -4.19
N THR A 91 -0.49 11.78 -4.64
CA THR A 91 0.48 10.70 -4.85
C THR A 91 1.47 11.07 -5.94
N LEU A 92 1.02 11.65 -7.05
CA LEU A 92 1.92 12.09 -8.11
C LEU A 92 2.89 13.17 -7.62
N VAL A 93 2.40 14.18 -6.88
CA VAL A 93 3.25 15.24 -6.31
C VAL A 93 4.29 14.66 -5.35
N ILE A 94 3.87 13.82 -4.42
CA ILE A 94 4.77 13.24 -3.41
C ILE A 94 5.78 12.30 -4.09
N THR A 95 5.33 11.39 -4.97
CA THR A 95 6.23 10.47 -5.69
C THR A 95 7.22 11.24 -6.56
N THR A 96 6.79 12.26 -7.30
CA THR A 96 7.71 13.09 -8.10
C THR A 96 8.75 13.78 -7.20
N ALA A 97 8.35 14.30 -6.04
CA ALA A 97 9.30 14.86 -5.08
C ALA A 97 10.32 13.81 -4.61
N PHE A 98 9.87 12.61 -4.24
CA PHE A 98 10.77 11.50 -3.85
C PHE A 98 11.74 11.10 -4.97
N LEU A 99 11.29 11.09 -6.23
CA LEU A 99 12.14 10.76 -7.37
C LEU A 99 13.19 11.84 -7.66
N LEU A 100 12.82 13.12 -7.56
CA LEU A 100 13.73 14.25 -7.75
C LEU A 100 14.77 14.36 -6.63
N PHE A 101 14.35 14.13 -5.38
CA PHE A 101 15.22 14.17 -4.21
C PHE A 101 15.79 12.79 -3.82
N ALA A 102 15.70 11.79 -4.71
CA ALA A 102 16.12 10.42 -4.41
C ALA A 102 17.59 10.34 -3.98
N GLN A 103 18.48 11.09 -4.63
CA GLN A 103 19.91 11.10 -4.30
C GLN A 103 20.17 11.74 -2.92
N PRO A 104 19.71 12.97 -2.62
CA PRO A 104 19.83 13.54 -1.27
C PRO A 104 19.25 12.65 -0.16
N ILE A 105 18.12 11.98 -0.42
CA ILE A 105 17.50 11.07 0.55
C ILE A 105 18.39 9.83 0.76
N ALA A 106 18.93 9.27 -0.32
CA ALA A 106 19.85 8.14 -0.24
C ALA A 106 21.14 8.51 0.52
N ASP A 107 21.67 9.71 0.29
CA ASP A 107 22.84 10.22 1.01
C ASP A 107 22.58 10.41 2.50
N LEU A 108 21.41 10.96 2.86
CA LEU A 108 20.97 11.12 4.25
C LEU A 108 20.83 9.79 4.99
N LEU A 109 20.41 8.75 4.27
CA LEU A 109 20.23 7.40 4.79
C LEU A 109 21.50 6.53 4.69
N TYR A 110 22.66 7.12 4.34
CA TYR A 110 23.93 6.41 4.15
C TYR A 110 23.89 5.32 3.05
N TYR A 111 22.96 5.45 2.10
CA TYR A 111 22.75 4.56 0.95
C TYR A 111 23.12 5.25 -0.38
N SER A 112 24.11 6.13 -0.39
CA SER A 112 24.51 6.94 -1.56
C SER A 112 24.73 6.14 -2.86
N ASN A 113 25.17 4.88 -2.75
CA ASN A 113 25.40 3.99 -3.89
C ASN A 113 24.14 3.22 -4.34
N HIS A 114 23.03 3.34 -3.60
CA HIS A 114 21.79 2.57 -3.79
C HIS A 114 20.54 3.47 -3.87
N VAL A 115 20.61 4.50 -4.71
CA VAL A 115 19.52 5.46 -4.95
C VAL A 115 18.27 4.76 -5.52
N GLU A 116 18.46 3.64 -6.22
CA GLU A 116 17.41 2.79 -6.75
C GLU A 116 16.45 2.29 -5.67
N TYR A 117 16.89 2.09 -4.42
CA TYR A 117 16.02 1.64 -3.34
C TYR A 117 14.95 2.70 -3.04
N ILE A 118 15.34 3.97 -2.91
CA ILE A 118 14.41 5.07 -2.67
C ILE A 118 13.41 5.19 -3.82
N ARG A 119 13.87 5.05 -5.06
CA ARG A 119 13.00 5.10 -6.25
C ARG A 119 12.00 3.95 -6.27
N TRP A 120 12.45 2.72 -6.00
CA TRP A 120 11.56 1.56 -5.96
C TRP A 120 10.53 1.67 -4.85
N PHE A 121 10.94 2.05 -3.64
CA PHE A 121 10.00 2.22 -2.51
C PHE A 121 8.98 3.34 -2.78
N ALA A 122 9.41 4.46 -3.36
CA ALA A 122 8.50 5.54 -3.73
C ALA A 122 7.45 5.10 -4.77
N LEU A 123 7.85 4.27 -5.75
CA LEU A 123 6.92 3.72 -6.73
C LEU A 123 6.00 2.67 -6.13
N ILE A 124 6.51 1.75 -5.29
CA ILE A 124 5.70 0.73 -4.60
C ILE A 124 4.62 1.42 -3.76
N LEU A 125 5.00 2.42 -2.95
CA LEU A 125 4.07 3.21 -2.14
C LEU A 125 3.03 3.94 -3.01
N ALA A 126 3.45 4.48 -4.15
CA ALA A 126 2.53 5.14 -5.07
C ALA A 126 1.46 4.19 -5.58
N PHE A 127 1.86 3.01 -6.06
CA PHE A 127 0.92 2.02 -6.58
C PHE A 127 0.02 1.44 -5.49
N ASP A 128 0.57 1.17 -4.29
CA ASP A 128 -0.21 0.66 -3.15
C ASP A 128 -1.28 1.67 -2.73
N CYS A 129 -0.90 2.94 -2.61
CA CYS A 129 -1.82 4.03 -2.30
C CYS A 129 -2.90 4.20 -3.37
N LEU A 130 -2.55 4.16 -4.66
CA LEU A 130 -3.52 4.27 -5.75
C LEU A 130 -4.51 3.11 -5.82
N ALA A 131 -4.10 1.92 -5.40
CA ALA A 131 -4.94 0.73 -5.38
C ALA A 131 -5.93 0.71 -4.20
N GLU A 132 -5.62 1.42 -3.11
CA GLU A 132 -6.42 1.47 -1.88
C GLU A 132 -7.88 1.87 -2.16
N LEU A 133 -8.10 2.96 -2.90
CA LEU A 133 -9.43 3.52 -3.13
C LEU A 133 -10.31 2.68 -4.09
N PRO A 134 -9.79 2.17 -5.24
CA PRO A 134 -10.50 1.18 -6.04
C PRO A 134 -10.91 -0.07 -5.25
N PHE A 135 -10.02 -0.61 -4.43
CA PHE A 135 -10.34 -1.76 -3.58
C PHE A 135 -11.35 -1.40 -2.48
N ALA A 136 -11.30 -0.20 -1.92
CA ALA A 136 -12.31 0.28 -0.99
C ALA A 136 -13.69 0.35 -1.65
N ARG A 137 -13.77 0.82 -2.90
CA ARG A 137 -15.01 0.83 -3.68
C ARG A 137 -15.58 -0.56 -3.89
N LEU A 138 -14.76 -1.51 -4.34
CA LEU A 138 -15.17 -2.91 -4.53
C LEU A 138 -15.72 -3.51 -3.22
N ARG A 139 -15.02 -3.30 -2.10
CA ARG A 139 -15.46 -3.71 -0.77
C ARG A 139 -16.82 -3.12 -0.36
N LEU A 140 -17.06 -1.83 -0.61
CA LEU A 140 -18.37 -1.21 -0.35
C LEU A 140 -19.47 -1.72 -1.26
N GLU A 141 -19.13 -2.10 -2.49
CA GLU A 141 -20.06 -2.68 -3.46
C GLU A 141 -20.28 -4.18 -3.27
N GLN A 142 -19.58 -4.81 -2.30
CA GLN A 142 -19.58 -6.25 -2.04
C GLN A 142 -19.21 -7.08 -3.28
N ARG A 143 -18.20 -6.62 -4.02
CA ARG A 143 -17.64 -7.23 -5.23
C ARG A 143 -16.14 -7.40 -5.11
#